data_AF-A0A1E3VQS5-F1
#
_entry.id   AF-A0A1E3VQS5-F1
#
_cell.length_a   1.000
_cell.length_b   1.000
_cell.length_c   1.000
_cell.angle_alpha   90.00
_cell.angle_beta   90.00
_cell.angle_gamma   90.00
#
_symmetry.space_group_name_H-M   'P 1'
#
loop_
_entity.id
_entity.type
_entity.pdbx_description
1 polymer ?
#
loop_
_entity_poly.entity_id
_entity_poly.type
_entity_poly.pdbx_seq_one_letter_code
_entity_poly.pdbx_strand_id
1 'polypeptide(L)'
;MIVGPLFAFDSSTPHPSLLTLIPVIGVCLIIWFAREGDAVTSFLSIRLFVAVGLTSYSLYLWHYPVFAFWNLSHPDTSNLGALGLIAVSVVLSVVSYFLVERPARNMGSVPTPAFVPAILVSFLLLGGLGTMSYASNGFADRYGSLAAVFNETGADAIGFIQSTPPNARGTIFLAGDSHAAVLTKAVLDLAEKNGYAIARRVAGSCPPVDVKALKFEKCDPYRKRTLRIIDDAPPAIIIYAVHWRKYQDGSGRKKYRGTVTPHQATRCVKPMNGRSSAGSMRAIAWSLSYRAWRPTETLRSSLRR
;
A
#
# COMPACT_ATOMS: atom_id res chain seq x y z
N MET A 1 1.28 -34.32 -6.06
CA MET A 1 0.56 -33.14 -6.60
C MET A 1 0.36 -32.02 -5.58
N ILE A 2 0.35 -32.30 -4.27
CA ILE A 2 0.21 -31.26 -3.23
C ILE A 2 1.58 -30.73 -2.75
N VAL A 3 2.56 -31.63 -2.56
CA VAL A 3 3.89 -31.25 -2.05
C VAL A 3 4.75 -30.56 -3.12
N GLY A 4 4.66 -30.98 -4.38
CA GLY A 4 5.44 -30.40 -5.49
C GLY A 4 5.26 -28.88 -5.65
N PRO A 5 4.02 -28.34 -5.63
CA PRO A 5 3.76 -26.91 -5.64
C PRO A 5 4.44 -26.10 -4.53
N LEU A 6 4.66 -26.67 -3.33
CA LEU A 6 5.34 -25.96 -2.23
C LEU A 6 6.78 -25.59 -2.56
N PHE A 7 7.45 -26.38 -3.41
CA PHE A 7 8.83 -26.14 -3.83
C PHE A 7 8.93 -25.50 -5.21
N ALA A 8 7.92 -25.71 -6.07
CA ALA A 8 7.92 -25.20 -7.43
C ALA A 8 7.33 -23.78 -7.56
N PHE A 9 6.49 -23.34 -6.62
CA PHE A 9 5.89 -22.00 -6.68
C PHE A 9 6.76 -21.00 -5.91
N ASP A 10 7.22 -19.98 -6.63
CA ASP A 10 7.95 -18.84 -6.07
C ASP A 10 7.16 -17.55 -6.36
N SER A 11 7.63 -16.43 -5.81
CA SER A 11 7.20 -15.05 -6.04
C SER A 11 7.12 -14.62 -7.52
N SER A 12 7.66 -15.40 -8.45
CA SER A 12 7.53 -15.22 -9.90
C SER A 12 6.31 -15.91 -10.52
N THR A 13 5.67 -16.84 -9.81
CA THR A 13 4.49 -17.55 -10.32
C THR A 13 3.30 -16.59 -10.38
N PRO A 14 2.65 -16.42 -11.54
CA PRO A 14 1.49 -15.56 -11.65
C PRO A 14 0.36 -16.09 -10.76
N HIS A 15 -0.16 -15.25 -9.88
CA HIS A 15 -1.40 -15.52 -9.17
C HIS A 15 -2.45 -14.45 -9.50
N PRO A 16 -3.71 -14.85 -9.76
CA PRO A 16 -4.20 -16.22 -9.96
C PRO A 16 -3.74 -16.82 -11.33
N SER A 17 -3.48 -18.13 -11.41
CA SER A 17 -3.13 -18.82 -12.67
C SER A 17 -3.62 -20.26 -12.71
N LEU A 18 -3.72 -20.86 -13.90
CA LEU A 18 -4.11 -22.27 -14.08
C LEU A 18 -3.18 -23.26 -13.33
N LEU A 19 -1.95 -22.85 -13.01
CA LEU A 19 -1.02 -23.68 -12.22
C LEU A 19 -1.57 -23.97 -10.82
N THR A 20 -2.41 -23.11 -10.24
CA THR A 20 -3.03 -23.37 -8.94
C THR A 20 -4.06 -24.50 -8.98
N LEU A 21 -4.48 -24.97 -10.17
CA LEU A 21 -5.38 -26.11 -10.30
C LEU A 21 -4.69 -27.43 -9.93
N ILE A 22 -3.37 -27.51 -10.07
CA ILE A 22 -2.57 -28.71 -9.76
C ILE A 22 -2.75 -29.16 -8.29
N PRO A 23 -2.53 -28.30 -7.27
CA PRO A 23 -2.78 -28.69 -5.89
C PRO A 23 -4.26 -28.95 -5.59
N VAL A 24 -5.19 -28.24 -6.26
CA VAL A 24 -6.63 -28.45 -6.08
C VAL A 24 -7.05 -29.85 -6.55
N ILE A 25 -6.63 -30.26 -7.75
CA ILE A 25 -6.86 -31.62 -8.27
C ILE A 25 -6.22 -32.65 -7.33
N GLY A 26 -5.02 -32.36 -6.82
CA GLY A 26 -4.36 -33.22 -5.83
C GLY A 26 -5.21 -33.46 -4.58
N VAL A 27 -5.84 -32.41 -4.03
CA VAL A 27 -6.75 -32.51 -2.89
C VAL A 27 -8.02 -33.27 -3.27
N CYS A 28 -8.62 -32.99 -4.43
CA CYS A 28 -9.81 -33.71 -4.90
C CYS A 28 -9.56 -35.22 -5.04
N LEU A 29 -8.40 -35.62 -5.58
CA LEU A 29 -8.01 -37.02 -5.70
C LEU A 29 -7.83 -37.69 -4.34
N ILE A 30 -7.23 -37.00 -3.36
CA ILE A 30 -7.11 -37.55 -2.00
C ILE A 30 -8.49 -37.77 -1.39
N ILE A 31 -9.40 -36.80 -1.51
CA ILE A 31 -10.75 -36.93 -0.97
C ILE A 31 -11.52 -38.05 -1.69
N TRP A 32 -11.37 -38.18 -3.00
CA TRP A 32 -12.10 -39.19 -3.79
C TRP A 32 -11.62 -40.62 -3.51
N PHE A 33 -10.31 -40.82 -3.34
CA PHE A 33 -9.73 -42.13 -3.08
C PHE A 33 -9.54 -42.44 -1.58
N ALA A 34 -10.00 -41.57 -0.67
CA ALA A 34 -9.89 -41.80 0.76
C ALA A 34 -10.71 -43.03 1.19
N ARG A 35 -10.04 -44.06 1.70
CA ARG A 35 -10.68 -45.22 2.34
C ARG A 35 -10.32 -45.30 3.82
N GLU A 36 -11.22 -45.91 4.59
CA GLU A 36 -10.97 -46.25 5.99
C GLU A 36 -9.85 -47.30 6.06
N GLY A 37 -8.82 -47.03 6.87
CA GLY A 37 -7.66 -47.93 7.05
C GLY A 37 -6.42 -47.59 6.21
N ASP A 38 -6.51 -46.67 5.24
CA ASP A 38 -5.33 -46.23 4.49
C ASP A 38 -4.37 -45.39 5.37
N ALA A 39 -3.06 -45.57 5.18
CA ALA A 39 -2.04 -44.87 5.95
C ALA A 39 -2.14 -43.34 5.83
N VAL A 40 -2.50 -42.83 4.65
CA VAL A 40 -2.69 -41.40 4.38
C VAL A 40 -3.90 -40.85 5.14
N THR A 41 -5.03 -41.56 5.09
CA THR A 41 -6.24 -41.19 5.84
C THR A 41 -5.98 -41.23 7.34
N SER A 42 -5.27 -42.25 7.83
CA SER A 42 -4.92 -42.40 9.25
C SER A 42 -4.05 -41.24 9.74
N PHE A 43 -3.05 -40.85 8.95
CA PHE A 43 -2.18 -39.71 9.26
C PHE A 43 -2.95 -38.37 9.25
N LEU A 44 -3.81 -38.14 8.26
CA LEU A 44 -4.64 -36.92 8.18
C LEU A 44 -5.72 -36.87 9.27
N SER A 45 -6.14 -38.02 9.80
CA SER A 45 -7.17 -38.13 10.84
C SER A 45 -6.63 -37.98 12.26
N ILE A 46 -5.35 -37.67 12.44
CA ILE A 46 -4.79 -37.36 13.77
C ILE A 46 -5.53 -36.16 14.36
N ARG A 47 -5.90 -36.24 15.65
CA ARG A 47 -6.69 -35.22 16.36
C ARG A 47 -6.17 -33.80 16.19
N LEU A 48 -4.85 -33.62 16.13
CA LEU A 48 -4.23 -32.30 15.95
C LEU A 48 -4.53 -31.70 14.57
N PHE A 49 -4.35 -32.47 13.49
CA PHE A 49 -4.64 -32.00 12.13
C PHE A 49 -6.14 -31.72 11.95
N VAL A 50 -7.00 -32.59 12.49
CA VAL A 50 -8.44 -32.38 12.48
C VAL A 50 -8.82 -31.13 13.28
N ALA A 51 -8.24 -30.91 14.46
CA ALA A 51 -8.51 -29.72 15.26
C ALA A 51 -8.10 -28.42 14.53
N VAL A 52 -6.93 -28.40 13.90
CA VAL A 52 -6.51 -27.26 13.07
C VAL A 52 -7.47 -27.06 11.90
N GLY A 53 -7.88 -28.13 11.22
CA GLY A 53 -8.87 -28.08 10.15
C GLY A 53 -10.22 -27.51 10.59
N LEU A 54 -10.72 -27.94 11.75
CA LEU A 54 -11.98 -27.46 12.32
C LEU A 54 -11.93 -25.98 12.70
N THR A 55 -10.78 -25.47 13.15
CA THR A 55 -10.61 -24.05 13.51
C THR A 55 -10.15 -23.16 12.35
N SER A 56 -9.92 -23.75 11.17
CA SER A 56 -9.29 -23.06 10.03
C SER A 56 -10.09 -21.86 9.52
N TYR A 57 -11.42 -21.92 9.57
CA TYR A 57 -12.29 -20.82 9.17
C TYR A 57 -12.16 -19.62 10.12
N SER A 58 -12.29 -19.86 11.43
CA SER A 58 -12.06 -18.84 12.45
C SER A 58 -10.63 -18.25 12.37
N LEU A 59 -9.62 -19.08 12.08
CA LEU A 59 -8.24 -18.63 11.87
C LEU A 59 -8.08 -17.72 10.67
N TYR A 60 -8.73 -18.05 9.56
CA TYR A 60 -8.75 -17.20 8.38
C TYR A 60 -9.38 -15.83 8.69
N LEU A 61 -10.41 -15.77 9.52
CA LEU A 61 -11.06 -14.50 9.86
C LEU A 61 -10.18 -13.61 10.75
N TRP A 62 -9.54 -14.16 11.78
CA TRP A 62 -8.83 -13.38 12.79
C TRP A 62 -7.38 -13.04 12.45
N HIS A 63 -6.67 -13.87 11.67
CA HIS A 63 -5.27 -13.58 11.38
C HIS A 63 -5.10 -12.24 10.65
N TYR A 64 -5.93 -11.94 9.63
CA TYR A 64 -5.74 -10.73 8.85
C TYR A 64 -5.95 -9.44 9.66
N PRO A 65 -7.05 -9.24 10.42
CA PRO A 65 -7.23 -8.07 11.28
C PRO A 65 -6.10 -7.90 12.30
N VAL A 66 -5.69 -8.97 12.98
CA VAL A 66 -4.62 -8.92 13.99
C VAL A 66 -3.32 -8.38 13.40
N PHE A 67 -2.91 -8.93 12.26
CA PHE A 67 -1.70 -8.48 11.58
C PHE A 67 -1.85 -7.09 10.98
N ALA A 68 -3.01 -6.76 10.40
CA ALA A 68 -3.27 -5.45 9.83
C ALA A 68 -3.17 -4.36 10.90
N PHE A 69 -3.91 -4.47 12.01
CA PHE A 69 -3.91 -3.47 13.08
C PHE A 69 -2.55 -3.33 13.76
N TRP A 70 -1.82 -4.43 13.94
CA TRP A 70 -0.46 -4.36 14.47
C TRP A 70 0.49 -3.58 13.55
N ASN A 71 0.47 -3.89 12.25
CA ASN A 71 1.34 -3.23 11.27
C ASN A 71 1.04 -1.74 11.09
N LEU A 72 -0.18 -1.28 11.41
CA LEU A 72 -0.51 0.15 11.40
C LEU A 72 0.29 0.95 12.44
N SER A 73 0.64 0.33 13.57
CA SER A 73 1.35 0.99 14.67
C SER A 73 2.83 0.61 14.75
N HIS A 74 3.20 -0.58 14.27
CA HIS A 74 4.56 -1.12 14.35
C HIS A 74 5.02 -1.67 12.98
N PRO A 75 5.45 -0.80 12.05
CA PRO A 75 5.89 -1.22 10.71
C PRO A 75 7.06 -2.21 10.73
N ASP A 76 7.93 -2.11 11.74
CA ASP A 76 9.13 -2.93 11.92
C ASP A 76 8.89 -4.04 12.97
N THR A 77 8.01 -4.98 12.64
CA THR A 77 7.72 -6.11 13.53
C THR A 77 8.87 -7.12 13.53
N SER A 78 9.43 -7.41 14.71
CA SER A 78 10.46 -8.43 14.87
C SER A 78 9.90 -9.84 14.66
N ASN A 79 10.76 -10.81 14.31
CA ASN A 79 10.33 -12.21 14.13
C ASN A 79 9.65 -12.79 15.39
N LEU A 80 10.09 -12.37 16.58
CA LEU A 80 9.49 -12.78 17.84
C LEU A 80 8.10 -12.15 18.04
N GLY A 81 7.93 -10.88 17.64
CA GLY A 81 6.63 -10.21 17.62
C GLY A 81 5.65 -10.88 16.65
N ALA A 82 6.12 -11.26 15.46
CA ALA A 82 5.31 -12.01 14.49
C ALA A 82 4.83 -13.35 15.05
N LEU A 83 5.70 -14.09 15.76
CA LEU A 83 5.31 -15.34 16.43
C LEU A 83 4.24 -15.10 17.50
N GLY A 84 4.36 -14.01 18.27
CA GLY A 84 3.35 -13.57 19.23
C GLY A 84 1.99 -13.27 18.57
N LEU A 85 1.98 -12.59 17.43
CA LEU A 85 0.75 -12.31 16.68
C LEU A 85 0.08 -13.57 16.11
N ILE A 86 0.88 -14.55 15.66
CA ILE A 86 0.36 -15.86 15.27
C ILE A 86 -0.32 -16.52 16.47
N ALA A 87 0.33 -16.53 17.64
CA ALA A 87 -0.24 -17.11 18.85
C ALA A 87 -1.56 -16.42 19.24
N VAL A 88 -1.61 -15.08 19.22
CA VAL A 88 -2.82 -14.30 19.49
C VAL A 88 -3.92 -14.64 18.49
N SER A 89 -3.59 -14.73 17.19
CA SER A 89 -4.53 -15.10 16.14
C SER A 89 -5.12 -16.50 16.40
N VAL A 90 -4.28 -17.48 16.74
CA VAL A 90 -4.73 -18.84 17.07
C VAL A 90 -5.63 -18.85 18.29
N VAL A 91 -5.28 -18.14 19.36
CA VAL A 91 -6.10 -18.05 20.59
C VAL A 91 -7.47 -17.45 20.28
N LEU A 92 -7.52 -16.32 19.58
CA LEU A 92 -8.78 -15.68 19.15
C LEU A 92 -9.61 -16.64 18.29
N SER A 93 -8.96 -17.42 17.44
CA SER A 93 -9.63 -18.36 16.55
C SER A 93 -10.24 -19.54 17.29
N VAL A 94 -9.53 -20.08 18.28
CA VAL A 94 -10.05 -21.16 19.14
C VAL A 94 -11.23 -20.65 19.98
N VAL A 95 -11.12 -19.46 20.56
CA VAL A 95 -12.21 -18.83 21.32
C VAL A 95 -13.42 -18.59 20.42
N SER A 96 -13.23 -18.00 19.24
CA SER A 96 -14.28 -17.76 18.25
C SER A 96 -14.92 -19.07 17.78
N TYR A 97 -14.13 -20.12 17.59
CA TYR A 97 -14.61 -21.44 17.21
C TYR A 97 -15.57 -22.01 18.27
N PHE A 98 -15.21 -21.96 19.56
CA PHE A 98 -16.06 -22.49 20.62
C PHE A 98 -17.27 -21.63 20.95
N LEU A 99 -17.17 -20.30 20.84
CA LEU A 99 -18.23 -19.37 21.22
C LEU A 99 -19.20 -19.03 20.09
N VAL A 100 -18.74 -19.03 18.83
CA VAL A 100 -19.53 -18.57 17.68
C VAL A 100 -19.75 -19.71 16.71
N GLU A 101 -18.68 -20.34 16.23
CA GLU A 101 -18.76 -21.30 15.13
C GLU A 101 -19.44 -22.61 15.55
N ARG A 102 -19.05 -23.19 16.69
CA ARG A 102 -19.60 -24.46 17.18
C ARG A 102 -21.07 -24.35 17.59
N PRO A 103 -21.53 -23.30 18.32
CA PRO A 103 -22.95 -23.11 18.59
C PRO A 103 -23.76 -22.88 17.31
N ALA A 104 -23.26 -22.05 16.38
CA ALA A 104 -23.94 -21.79 15.12
C ALA A 104 -24.05 -23.05 14.24
N ARG A 105 -23.02 -23.89 14.22
CA ARG A 105 -22.99 -25.14 13.43
C ARG A 105 -23.90 -26.24 13.99
N ASN A 106 -24.07 -26.28 15.31
CA ASN A 106 -24.95 -27.24 15.98
C ASN A 106 -26.37 -26.73 16.12
N MET A 107 -26.62 -25.44 15.83
CA MET A 107 -27.97 -24.93 15.64
C MET A 107 -28.53 -25.61 14.39
N GLY A 108 -29.63 -26.36 14.56
CA GLY A 108 -30.38 -26.89 13.42
C GLY A 108 -30.94 -25.77 12.54
N SER A 109 -31.87 -26.10 11.63
CA SER A 109 -32.55 -25.10 10.81
C SER A 109 -33.17 -24.01 11.69
N VAL A 110 -32.55 -22.83 11.67
CA VAL A 110 -33.04 -21.68 12.43
C VAL A 110 -34.36 -21.26 11.78
N PRO A 111 -35.47 -21.15 12.53
CA PRO A 111 -36.74 -20.75 11.93
C PRO A 111 -36.59 -19.35 11.32
N THR A 112 -36.95 -19.23 10.04
CA THR A 112 -36.96 -17.98 9.26
C THR A 112 -37.49 -16.75 10.02
N PRO A 113 -38.58 -16.83 10.82
CA PRO A 113 -39.07 -15.66 11.56
C PRO A 113 -38.14 -15.10 12.64
N ALA A 114 -37.15 -15.86 13.13
CA ALA A 114 -36.14 -15.35 14.08
C ALA A 114 -34.89 -14.81 13.35
N PHE A 115 -34.58 -15.33 12.17
CA PHE A 115 -33.39 -14.98 11.41
C PHE A 115 -33.54 -13.70 10.58
N VAL A 116 -34.70 -13.51 9.94
CA VAL A 116 -35.02 -12.33 9.14
C VAL A 116 -34.90 -11.01 9.93
N PRO A 117 -35.45 -10.86 11.15
CA PRO A 117 -35.28 -9.63 11.92
C PRO A 117 -33.82 -9.39 12.35
N ALA A 118 -33.05 -10.44 12.68
CA ALA A 118 -31.65 -10.30 13.05
C ALA A 118 -30.79 -9.79 11.87
N ILE A 119 -31.05 -10.27 10.66
CA ILE A 119 -30.44 -9.76 9.43
C ILE A 119 -30.86 -8.31 9.19
N LEU A 120 -32.15 -8.01 9.27
CA LEU A 120 -32.67 -6.65 9.05
C LEU A 120 -32.04 -5.65 10.03
N VAL A 121 -31.94 -5.99 11.32
CA VAL A 121 -31.28 -5.16 12.32
C VAL A 121 -29.80 -4.98 11.99
N SER A 122 -29.09 -6.03 11.59
CA SER A 122 -27.67 -5.93 11.20
C SER A 122 -27.49 -5.04 9.96
N PHE A 123 -28.36 -5.16 8.96
CA PHE A 123 -28.35 -4.31 7.78
C PHE A 123 -28.71 -2.87 8.10
N LEU A 124 -29.67 -2.63 8.99
CA LEU A 124 -30.05 -1.28 9.43
C LEU A 124 -28.93 -0.63 10.26
N LEU A 125 -28.23 -1.39 11.09
CA LEU A 125 -27.09 -0.90 11.87
C LEU A 125 -25.90 -0.57 10.96
N LEU A 126 -25.51 -1.49 10.07
CA LEU A 126 -24.41 -1.26 9.13
C LEU A 126 -24.75 -0.17 8.11
N GLY A 127 -25.98 -0.17 7.60
CA GLY A 127 -26.50 0.86 6.72
C GLY A 127 -26.56 2.22 7.42
N GLY A 128 -27.03 2.27 8.67
CA GLY A 128 -27.06 3.47 9.50
C GLY A 128 -25.68 4.02 9.82
N LEU A 129 -24.72 3.14 10.15
CA LEU A 129 -23.32 3.53 10.30
C LEU A 129 -22.72 4.03 8.98
N GLY A 130 -23.09 3.40 7.86
CA GLY A 130 -22.67 3.81 6.53
C GLY A 130 -23.24 5.16 6.12
N THR A 131 -24.54 5.40 6.32
CA THR A 131 -25.20 6.67 6.01
C THR A 131 -24.71 7.77 6.95
N MET A 132 -24.52 7.48 8.23
CA MET A 132 -23.89 8.40 9.19
C MET A 132 -22.47 8.76 8.73
N SER A 133 -21.67 7.77 8.34
CA SER A 133 -20.32 8.00 7.81
C SER A 133 -20.33 8.76 6.49
N TYR A 134 -21.33 8.60 5.64
CA TYR A 134 -21.45 9.35 4.39
C TYR A 134 -21.89 10.79 4.64
N ALA A 135 -22.93 10.98 5.46
CA ALA A 135 -23.46 12.28 5.83
C ALA A 135 -22.44 13.13 6.59
N SER A 136 -21.55 12.50 7.36
CA SER A 136 -20.46 13.20 8.07
C SER A 136 -19.23 13.48 7.19
N ASN A 137 -19.28 13.23 5.86
CA ASN A 137 -18.11 13.26 4.97
C ASN A 137 -16.93 12.40 5.50
N GLY A 138 -17.27 11.26 6.10
CA GLY A 138 -16.35 10.38 6.82
C GLY A 138 -16.15 10.79 8.27
N PHE A 139 -15.22 10.13 8.95
CA PHE A 139 -14.77 10.53 10.28
C PHE A 139 -13.41 11.20 10.15
N ALA A 140 -13.41 12.44 9.67
CA ALA A 140 -12.21 13.25 9.45
C ALA A 140 -11.29 13.27 10.69
N ASP A 141 -11.88 13.37 11.89
CA ASP A 141 -11.15 13.34 13.17
C ASP A 141 -10.29 12.08 13.39
N ARG A 142 -10.60 10.95 12.73
CA ARG A 142 -9.76 9.73 12.80
C ARG A 142 -8.38 9.95 12.20
N TYR A 143 -8.26 10.87 11.25
CA TYR A 143 -7.00 11.23 10.60
C TYR A 143 -6.27 12.34 11.36
N GLY A 144 -6.87 12.88 12.44
CA GLY A 144 -6.34 13.96 13.25
C GLY A 144 -5.84 15.11 12.39
N SER A 145 -4.55 15.40 12.49
CA SER A 145 -3.92 16.50 11.77
C SER A 145 -3.88 16.28 10.23
N LEU A 146 -4.05 15.05 9.74
CA LEU A 146 -4.04 14.69 8.32
C LEU A 146 -5.41 14.94 7.65
N ALA A 147 -6.46 15.13 8.45
CA ALA A 147 -7.82 15.40 7.97
C ALA A 147 -7.94 16.73 7.21
N ALA A 148 -7.28 17.78 7.71
CA ALA A 148 -7.18 19.08 7.04
C ALA A 148 -6.54 18.95 5.65
N VAL A 149 -5.56 18.07 5.53
CA VAL A 149 -4.91 17.80 4.24
C VAL A 149 -5.86 17.04 3.33
N PHE A 150 -6.56 15.98 3.77
CA PHE A 150 -7.54 15.33 2.89
C PHE A 150 -8.71 16.23 2.46
N ASN A 151 -9.14 17.15 3.32
CA ASN A 151 -10.20 18.10 3.02
C ASN A 151 -9.75 19.20 2.03
N GLU A 152 -8.51 19.67 2.13
CA GLU A 152 -7.91 20.61 1.16
C GLU A 152 -7.39 19.93 -0.12
N THR A 153 -7.08 18.63 -0.06
CA THR A 153 -6.44 17.88 -1.15
C THR A 153 -7.36 16.94 -1.92
N GLY A 154 -8.69 17.11 -1.78
CA GLY A 154 -9.73 16.27 -2.38
C GLY A 154 -9.25 15.57 -3.66
N ALA A 155 -9.25 14.24 -3.65
CA ALA A 155 -8.59 13.36 -4.63
C ALA A 155 -9.05 13.58 -6.09
N ASP A 156 -10.12 14.34 -6.30
CA ASP A 156 -10.68 14.71 -7.60
C ASP A 156 -10.25 16.08 -8.14
N ALA A 157 -9.64 16.94 -7.34
CA ALA A 157 -9.16 18.23 -7.83
C ALA A 157 -7.73 18.10 -8.35
N ILE A 158 -7.50 18.53 -9.60
CA ILE A 158 -6.17 18.97 -10.04
C ILE A 158 -5.81 20.17 -9.16
N GLY A 159 -5.29 19.91 -7.98
CA GLY A 159 -5.07 20.91 -6.94
C GLY A 159 -3.71 21.54 -7.11
N PHE A 160 -3.69 22.86 -7.35
CA PHE A 160 -2.49 23.67 -7.19
C PHE A 160 -2.52 24.32 -5.80
N ILE A 161 -1.54 24.02 -4.96
CA ILE A 161 -1.36 24.69 -3.66
C ILE A 161 -0.04 25.43 -3.74
N GLN A 162 -0.04 26.71 -3.37
CA GLN A 162 1.18 27.49 -3.23
C GLN A 162 1.20 28.19 -1.86
N SER A 163 2.15 27.81 -1.01
CA SER A 163 2.45 28.47 0.26
C SER A 163 3.79 29.17 0.13
N THR A 164 3.83 30.49 0.37
CA THR A 164 5.04 31.30 0.23
C THR A 164 5.28 32.10 1.50
N PRO A 165 6.16 31.64 2.41
CA PRO A 165 6.55 32.45 3.55
C PRO A 165 7.33 33.70 3.10
N PRO A 166 7.20 34.84 3.81
CA PRO A 166 7.74 36.14 3.36
C PRO A 166 9.26 36.19 3.14
N ASN A 167 10.02 35.22 3.68
CA ASN A 167 11.47 35.08 3.51
C ASN A 167 11.86 33.65 3.07
N ALA A 168 11.17 33.11 2.08
CA ALA A 168 11.47 31.76 1.58
C ALA A 168 12.88 31.67 0.97
N ARG A 169 13.66 30.66 1.39
CA ARG A 169 15.00 30.35 0.83
C ARG A 169 14.95 29.83 -0.60
N GLY A 170 13.78 29.41 -1.05
CA GLY A 170 13.51 28.86 -2.37
C GLY A 170 12.19 28.09 -2.37
N THR A 171 11.75 27.65 -3.55
CA THR A 171 10.50 26.90 -3.70
C THR A 171 10.77 25.41 -3.86
N ILE A 172 10.05 24.57 -3.12
CA ILE A 172 9.97 23.12 -3.29
C ILE A 172 8.71 22.82 -4.12
N PHE A 173 8.89 22.15 -5.26
CA PHE A 173 7.79 21.77 -6.14
C PHE A 173 7.45 20.29 -5.98
N LEU A 174 6.29 19.97 -5.40
CA LEU A 174 5.79 18.60 -5.24
C LEU A 174 4.85 18.25 -6.39
N ALA A 175 5.24 17.30 -7.24
CA ALA A 175 4.48 16.85 -8.39
C ALA A 175 4.19 15.34 -8.33
N GLY A 176 2.96 14.91 -8.64
CA GLY A 176 2.69 13.48 -8.73
C GLY A 176 1.24 13.04 -8.87
N ASP A 177 0.97 11.81 -8.45
CA ASP A 177 -0.36 11.19 -8.47
C ASP A 177 -0.98 11.15 -7.05
N SER A 178 -1.95 10.28 -6.80
CA SER A 178 -2.53 10.10 -5.46
C SER A 178 -1.49 9.85 -4.35
N HIS A 179 -0.28 9.37 -4.66
CA HIS A 179 0.82 9.22 -3.69
C HIS A 179 1.43 10.57 -3.29
N ALA A 180 1.56 11.51 -4.23
CA ALA A 180 1.95 12.88 -3.91
C ALA A 180 0.91 13.59 -3.05
N ALA A 181 -0.39 13.29 -3.25
CA ALA A 181 -1.44 13.82 -2.37
C ALA A 181 -1.21 13.39 -0.91
N VAL A 182 -0.93 12.11 -0.68
CA VAL A 182 -0.68 11.58 0.67
C VAL A 182 0.56 12.21 1.32
N LEU A 183 1.63 12.46 0.56
CA LEU A 183 2.87 13.06 1.07
C LEU A 183 2.78 14.59 1.29
N THR A 184 1.71 15.23 0.81
CA THR A 184 1.58 16.69 0.80
C THR A 184 1.80 17.30 2.18
N LYS A 185 1.19 16.73 3.22
CA LYS A 185 1.30 17.25 4.58
C LYS A 185 2.73 17.26 5.09
N ALA A 186 3.38 16.09 5.06
CA ALA A 186 4.71 15.91 5.63
C ALA A 186 5.74 16.82 4.91
N VAL A 187 5.54 17.05 3.61
CA VAL A 187 6.37 17.97 2.83
C VAL A 187 6.10 19.42 3.22
N LEU A 188 4.82 19.81 3.41
CA LEU A 188 4.42 21.15 3.89
C LEU A 188 5.04 21.48 5.25
N ASP A 189 4.81 20.62 6.25
CA ASP A 189 5.32 20.82 7.61
C ASP A 189 6.86 20.94 7.63
N LEU A 190 7.54 20.11 6.82
CA LEU A 190 9.01 20.13 6.75
C LEU A 190 9.54 21.38 6.04
N ALA A 191 8.89 21.84 4.98
CA ALA A 191 9.35 23.03 4.25
C ALA A 191 9.14 24.30 5.06
N GLU A 192 7.99 24.45 5.72
CA GLU A 192 7.71 25.61 6.58
C GLU A 192 8.73 25.69 7.71
N LYS A 193 8.99 24.55 8.39
CA LYS A 193 10.01 24.46 9.44
C LYS A 193 11.42 24.85 8.96
N ASN A 194 11.72 24.64 7.68
CA ASN A 194 13.03 24.94 7.10
C ASN A 194 13.05 26.25 6.26
N GLY A 195 11.96 27.02 6.26
CA GLY A 195 11.86 28.30 5.56
C GLY A 195 11.82 28.19 4.03
N TYR A 196 11.20 27.15 3.48
CA TYR A 196 10.98 27.00 2.04
C TYR A 196 9.53 27.32 1.66
N ALA A 197 9.34 27.90 0.47
CA ALA A 197 8.02 27.96 -0.16
C ALA A 197 7.68 26.59 -0.76
N ILE A 198 6.40 26.27 -0.87
CA ILE A 198 5.94 25.06 -1.55
C ILE A 198 4.97 25.42 -2.66
N ALA A 199 5.18 24.80 -3.81
CA ALA A 199 4.18 24.68 -4.86
C ALA A 199 3.88 23.19 -5.07
N ARG A 200 2.60 22.83 -5.12
CA ARG A 200 2.16 21.45 -5.30
C ARG A 200 1.29 21.34 -6.52
N ARG A 201 1.44 20.25 -7.28
CA ARG A 201 0.46 19.82 -8.26
C ARG A 201 0.28 18.31 -8.28
N VAL A 202 -0.97 17.87 -8.14
CA VAL A 202 -1.30 16.45 -8.10
C VAL A 202 -2.46 16.15 -9.04
N ALA A 203 -2.41 15.00 -9.71
CA ALA A 203 -3.53 14.47 -10.48
C ALA A 203 -3.58 12.94 -10.33
N GLY A 204 -4.73 12.42 -9.87
CA GLY A 204 -4.94 10.99 -9.65
C GLY A 204 -4.62 10.16 -10.88
N SER A 205 -3.81 9.11 -10.71
CA SER A 205 -3.35 8.22 -11.79
C SER A 205 -2.64 8.90 -12.98
N CYS A 206 -2.22 10.16 -12.87
CA CYS A 206 -1.53 10.89 -13.93
C CYS A 206 -0.06 11.19 -13.57
N PRO A 207 0.94 10.61 -14.27
CA PRO A 207 2.33 10.94 -14.04
C PRO A 207 2.66 12.35 -14.57
N PRO A 208 3.43 13.18 -13.83
CA PRO A 208 3.83 14.52 -14.24
C PRO A 208 5.02 14.52 -15.23
N VAL A 209 5.52 13.34 -15.61
CA VAL A 209 6.65 13.13 -16.53
C VAL A 209 6.27 12.08 -17.57
N ASP A 210 6.94 12.12 -18.74
CA ASP A 210 6.71 11.12 -19.80
C ASP A 210 7.21 9.75 -19.34
N VAL A 211 6.37 8.73 -19.49
CA VAL A 211 6.69 7.35 -19.14
C VAL A 211 6.49 6.46 -20.36
N LYS A 212 7.49 5.62 -20.66
CA LYS A 212 7.54 4.83 -21.91
C LYS A 212 6.50 3.71 -21.97
N ALA A 213 6.05 3.22 -20.81
CA ALA A 213 5.30 1.98 -20.72
C ALA A 213 3.81 2.10 -21.07
N LEU A 214 3.21 3.27 -20.82
CA LEU A 214 1.76 3.49 -20.98
C LEU A 214 1.52 4.93 -21.45
N LYS A 215 0.79 5.08 -22.56
CA LYS A 215 0.38 6.40 -23.06
C LYS A 215 -0.87 6.85 -22.30
N PHE A 216 -0.72 7.85 -21.44
CA PHE A 216 -1.83 8.47 -20.71
C PHE A 216 -2.24 9.78 -21.40
N GLU A 217 -2.85 9.70 -22.59
CA GLU A 217 -3.22 10.89 -23.38
C GLU A 217 -4.12 11.87 -22.61
N LYS A 218 -5.04 11.34 -21.78
CA LYS A 218 -5.89 12.14 -20.88
C LYS A 218 -5.09 12.94 -19.84
N CYS A 219 -3.85 12.54 -19.54
CA CYS A 219 -2.95 13.21 -18.60
C CYS A 219 -1.98 14.20 -19.26
N ASP A 220 -1.98 14.31 -20.59
CA ASP A 220 -1.09 15.23 -21.31
C ASP A 220 -1.31 16.70 -20.96
N PRO A 221 -2.55 17.22 -20.82
CA PRO A 221 -2.77 18.60 -20.41
C PRO A 221 -2.18 18.90 -19.02
N TYR A 222 -2.34 17.95 -18.09
CA TYR A 222 -1.76 18.03 -16.75
C TYR A 222 -0.23 18.04 -16.82
N ARG A 223 0.36 17.08 -17.54
CA ARG A 223 1.81 16.93 -17.68
C ARG A 223 2.44 18.17 -18.31
N LYS A 224 1.95 18.59 -19.48
CA LYS A 224 2.45 19.79 -20.19
C LYS A 224 2.37 21.03 -19.32
N ARG A 225 1.24 21.25 -18.63
CA ARG A 225 1.09 22.42 -17.76
C ARG A 225 1.96 22.33 -16.52
N THR A 226 2.30 21.14 -16.03
CA THR A 226 3.20 20.96 -14.86
C THR A 226 4.63 21.31 -15.25
N LEU A 227 5.08 20.80 -16.39
CA LEU A 227 6.41 21.09 -16.93
C LEU A 227 6.57 22.59 -17.24
N ARG A 228 5.56 23.22 -17.84
CA ARG A 228 5.58 24.69 -18.07
C ARG A 228 5.78 25.50 -16.79
N ILE A 229 5.07 25.17 -15.71
CA ILE A 229 5.22 25.90 -14.43
C ILE A 229 6.64 25.75 -13.88
N ILE A 230 7.23 24.54 -14.01
CA ILE A 230 8.60 24.28 -13.58
C ILE A 230 9.61 25.04 -14.45
N ASP A 231 9.37 25.15 -15.76
CA ASP A 231 10.25 25.87 -16.68
C ASP A 231 10.14 27.41 -16.52
N ASP A 232 8.94 27.94 -16.29
CA ASP A 232 8.69 29.38 -16.13
C ASP A 232 9.27 29.93 -14.81
N ALA A 233 9.25 29.11 -13.75
CA ALA A 233 9.77 29.46 -12.43
C ALA A 233 10.53 28.26 -11.82
N PRO A 234 11.81 28.07 -12.15
CA PRO A 234 12.57 26.90 -11.73
C PRO A 234 12.66 26.82 -10.19
N PRO A 235 12.09 25.78 -9.58
CA PRO A 235 12.13 25.60 -8.14
C PRO A 235 13.54 25.17 -7.67
N ALA A 236 13.84 25.41 -6.40
CA ALA A 236 15.09 24.97 -5.79
C ALA A 236 15.16 23.43 -5.68
N ILE A 237 14.02 22.78 -5.44
CA ILE A 237 13.89 21.32 -5.31
C ILE A 237 12.60 20.86 -5.99
N ILE A 238 12.68 19.76 -6.74
CA ILE A 238 11.49 19.08 -7.30
C ILE A 238 11.36 17.70 -6.66
N ILE A 239 10.18 17.39 -6.15
CA ILE A 239 9.85 16.09 -5.57
C ILE A 239 8.80 15.42 -6.47
N TYR A 240 9.19 14.31 -7.10
CA TYR A 240 8.26 13.47 -7.85
C TYR A 240 7.78 12.30 -7.00
N ALA A 241 6.50 12.31 -6.64
CA ALA A 241 5.87 11.26 -5.84
C ALA A 241 4.74 10.59 -6.63
N VAL A 242 5.08 9.47 -7.29
CA VAL A 242 4.16 8.70 -8.12
C VAL A 242 4.27 7.22 -7.82
N HIS A 243 3.26 6.45 -8.22
CA HIS A 243 3.33 5.00 -8.19
C HIS A 243 4.27 4.44 -9.28
N TRP A 244 5.58 4.62 -9.11
CA TRP A 244 6.62 4.30 -10.10
C TRP A 244 6.49 2.90 -10.70
N ARG A 245 6.11 1.92 -9.88
CA ARG A 245 5.92 0.53 -10.31
C ARG A 245 4.86 0.38 -11.41
N LYS A 246 3.80 1.20 -11.39
CA LYS A 246 2.72 1.17 -12.40
C LYS A 246 3.14 1.84 -13.71
N TYR A 247 4.09 2.78 -13.65
CA TYR A 247 4.43 3.63 -14.79
C TYR A 247 5.71 3.22 -15.53
N GLN A 248 6.53 2.36 -14.94
CA GLN A 248 7.80 1.92 -15.53
C GLN A 248 7.72 0.59 -16.29
N ASP A 249 6.72 -0.25 -16.03
CA ASP A 249 6.53 -1.49 -16.76
C ASP A 249 5.24 -1.47 -17.60
N GLY A 250 5.29 -2.07 -18.78
CA GLY A 250 4.08 -2.32 -19.57
C GLY A 250 3.33 -3.57 -19.11
N SER A 251 3.71 -4.19 -17.98
CA SER A 251 3.32 -5.56 -17.59
C SER A 251 2.99 -5.77 -16.11
N GLY A 252 3.02 -4.72 -15.28
CA GLY A 252 2.79 -4.70 -13.83
C GLY A 252 3.79 -5.47 -12.94
N ARG A 253 4.73 -6.24 -13.51
CA ARG A 253 5.54 -7.22 -12.77
C ARG A 253 6.94 -7.47 -13.36
N LYS A 254 7.94 -6.56 -13.24
CA LYS A 254 9.38 -6.97 -13.21
C LYS A 254 10.24 -6.09 -12.28
N LYS A 255 11.23 -6.73 -11.63
CA LYS A 255 12.20 -6.14 -10.69
C LYS A 255 12.99 -4.98 -11.33
N TYR A 256 13.21 -3.95 -10.51
CA TYR A 256 13.86 -2.68 -10.79
C TYR A 256 15.22 -2.77 -11.51
N ARG A 257 15.31 -2.12 -12.67
CA ARG A 257 16.50 -1.43 -13.23
C ARG A 257 16.04 -0.45 -14.33
N GLY A 258 15.20 0.52 -13.97
CA GLY A 258 14.76 1.58 -14.88
C GLY A 258 15.41 2.90 -14.51
N THR A 259 16.29 3.43 -15.36
CA THR A 259 16.74 4.83 -15.28
C THR A 259 15.56 5.74 -15.65
N VAL A 260 15.07 6.51 -14.68
CA VAL A 260 14.25 7.69 -14.98
C VAL A 260 15.19 8.66 -15.71
N THR A 261 14.95 8.92 -16.99
CA THR A 261 15.58 10.08 -17.65
C THR A 261 14.94 11.33 -17.05
N PRO A 262 15.66 12.12 -16.24
CA PRO A 262 15.17 13.42 -15.85
C PRO A 262 14.90 14.22 -17.11
N HIS A 263 13.87 15.07 -17.09
CA HIS A 263 13.67 16.05 -18.16
C HIS A 263 15.00 16.79 -18.36
N GLN A 264 15.56 16.74 -19.58
CA GLN A 264 16.75 17.49 -19.91
C GLN A 264 16.36 18.97 -19.90
N ALA A 265 16.47 19.61 -18.74
CA ALA A 265 16.43 21.06 -18.62
C ALA A 265 17.75 21.60 -19.19
N THR A 266 17.91 21.55 -20.52
CA THR A 266 19.11 21.98 -21.25
C THR A 266 19.39 23.49 -21.16
N ARG A 267 18.63 24.25 -20.35
CA ARG A 267 18.81 25.70 -20.15
C ARG A 267 19.03 26.17 -18.71
N CYS A 268 19.08 25.28 -17.73
CA CYS A 268 19.31 25.67 -16.33
C CYS A 268 20.79 25.59 -15.90
N VAL A 269 21.76 25.87 -16.78
CA VAL A 269 23.14 26.18 -16.37
C VAL A 269 23.75 27.12 -17.42
N LYS A 270 23.75 28.44 -17.17
CA LYS A 270 24.86 29.27 -17.66
C LYS A 270 25.98 29.11 -16.63
N PRO A 271 27.13 28.52 -17.00
CA PRO A 271 28.26 28.42 -16.08
C PRO A 271 28.81 29.83 -15.84
N MET A 272 28.91 30.24 -14.58
CA MET A 272 29.86 31.29 -14.21
C MET A 272 31.25 30.76 -14.51
N ASN A 273 31.93 31.40 -15.46
CA ASN A 273 33.28 31.07 -15.88
C ASN A 273 34.25 31.10 -14.71
N GLY A 274 34.89 29.97 -14.43
CA GLY A 274 36.02 29.91 -13.51
C GLY A 274 36.35 28.50 -13.01
N ARG A 275 37.00 27.71 -13.87
CA ARG A 275 37.65 26.41 -13.61
C ARG A 275 36.75 25.17 -13.51
N SER A 276 37.09 24.25 -14.41
CA SER A 276 36.63 22.88 -14.58
C SER A 276 36.73 22.01 -13.33
N SER A 277 35.62 21.41 -12.91
CA SER A 277 35.59 20.04 -12.39
C SER A 277 34.17 19.48 -12.51
N ALA A 278 34.05 18.32 -13.16
CA ALA A 278 32.81 17.59 -13.37
C ALA A 278 32.04 17.37 -12.05
N GLY A 279 30.84 17.94 -11.94
CA GLY A 279 29.93 17.76 -10.81
C GLY A 279 28.57 17.28 -11.29
N SER A 280 28.27 16.00 -11.04
CA SER A 280 27.00 15.36 -11.36
C SER A 280 25.84 15.94 -10.54
N MET A 281 24.74 16.35 -11.19
CA MET A 281 23.46 16.62 -10.52
C MET A 281 22.94 15.34 -9.84
N ARG A 282 22.67 15.42 -8.54
CA ARG A 282 22.01 14.35 -7.77
C ARG A 282 20.49 14.55 -7.82
N ALA A 283 19.81 13.81 -8.67
CA ALA A 283 18.36 13.58 -8.53
C ALA A 283 18.15 12.58 -7.38
N ILE A 284 17.41 12.97 -6.34
CA ILE A 284 17.08 12.07 -5.23
C ILE A 284 15.72 11.43 -5.52
N ALA A 285 15.73 10.28 -6.21
CA ALA A 285 14.56 9.44 -6.34
C ALA A 285 14.36 8.66 -5.03
N TRP A 286 13.33 9.00 -4.26
CA TRP A 286 12.94 8.22 -3.09
C TRP A 286 12.04 7.05 -3.52
N SER A 287 12.57 5.83 -3.43
CA SER A 287 11.78 4.60 -3.49
C SER A 287 11.62 4.06 -2.07
N LEU A 288 10.41 4.10 -1.51
CA LEU A 288 10.07 3.32 -0.32
C LEU A 288 10.12 1.84 -0.69
N SER A 289 11.29 1.24 -0.48
CA SER A 289 11.46 -0.21 -0.46
C SER A 289 11.57 -0.62 1.01
N TYR A 290 10.59 -1.40 1.48
CA TYR A 290 10.57 -2.04 2.79
C TYR A 290 11.69 -3.11 2.88
N ARG A 291 12.95 -2.68 2.92
CA ARG A 291 14.08 -3.54 3.23
C ARG A 291 15.16 -2.75 3.98
N ALA A 292 15.24 -3.04 5.27
CA ALA A 292 16.40 -2.84 6.15
C ALA A 292 17.09 -1.48 6.06
N TRP A 293 16.69 -0.57 6.95
CA TRP A 293 17.45 0.61 7.31
C TRP A 293 18.83 0.20 7.86
N ARG A 294 19.90 0.38 7.06
CA ARG A 294 21.26 0.57 7.58
C ARG A 294 21.73 1.95 7.12
N PRO A 295 22.05 2.87 8.04
CA PRO A 295 22.53 4.19 7.66
C PRO A 295 23.94 4.05 7.07
N THR A 296 24.10 4.33 5.78
CA THR A 296 25.42 4.54 5.18
C THR A 296 25.94 5.93 5.55
N GLU A 297 27.24 6.03 5.81
CA GLU A 297 27.98 7.16 6.40
C GLU A 297 27.86 8.50 5.67
N THR A 298 27.25 8.54 4.49
CA THR A 298 27.07 9.73 3.65
C THR A 298 26.09 10.76 4.21
N LEU A 299 25.27 10.42 5.21
CA LEU A 299 24.29 11.35 5.81
C LEU A 299 24.88 12.21 6.95
N ARG A 300 26.05 11.86 7.51
CA ARG A 300 26.69 12.64 8.58
C ARG A 300 27.49 13.84 8.09
N SER A 301 27.95 13.83 6.83
CA SER A 301 28.86 14.87 6.31
C SER A 301 28.14 16.07 5.68
N SER A 302 26.88 15.94 5.28
CA SER A 302 26.11 17.03 4.65
C SER A 302 25.37 17.95 5.63
N LEU A 303 25.35 17.62 6.92
CA LEU A 303 24.69 18.42 7.97
C LEU A 303 25.69 19.24 8.82
N ARG A 304 26.98 19.25 8.45
CA ARG A 304 28.04 20.01 9.16
C ARG A 304 28.77 21.03 8.27
N ARG A 305 28.18 21.49 7.17
CA ARG A 305 28.68 22.64 6.41
C ARG A 305 27.55 23.61 6.11
#